data_AF-A0A2N5ETF0-F1
#
_entry.id   AF-A0A2N5ETF0-F1
#
_cell.length_a   1.000
_cell.length_b   1.000
_cell.length_c   1.000
_cell.angle_alpha   90.00
_cell.angle_beta   90.00
_cell.angle_gamma   90.00
#
_symmetry.space_group_name_H-M   'P 1'
#
loop_
_entity.id
_entity.type
_entity.pdbx_description
1 polymer ?
#
loop_
_entity_poly.entity_id
_entity_poly.type
_entity_poly.pdbx_seq_one_letter_code
_entity_poly.pdbx_strand_id
1 'polypeptide(L)'
;MHLLTNPFEYRHWMMTNYFMIDNVDGTSLLSDEELDEYLFDLRPLDYPCLAMISTSINQPMANEVVFIYREQIAQWAEKMGVN
;
A
#
# COMPACT_ATOMS: atom_id res chain seq x y z
N MET A 1 -0.20 0.29 -9.11
CA MET A 1 -1.40 -0.21 -8.41
C MET A 1 -1.34 -1.72 -8.38
N HIS A 2 -1.61 -2.35 -7.24
CA HIS A 2 -1.46 -3.79 -7.03
C HIS A 2 -2.66 -4.32 -6.22
N LEU A 3 -3.19 -5.49 -6.57
CA LEU A 3 -4.25 -6.14 -5.81
C LEU A 3 -3.63 -6.92 -4.67
N LEU A 4 -3.95 -6.55 -3.43
CA LEU A 4 -3.56 -7.26 -2.23
C LEU A 4 -4.74 -8.10 -1.74
N THR A 5 -4.50 -9.37 -1.47
CA THR A 5 -5.54 -10.32 -1.04
C THR A 5 -5.35 -10.80 0.39
N ASN A 6 -4.18 -10.56 0.99
CA ASN A 6 -3.86 -10.99 2.34
C ASN A 6 -2.69 -10.20 2.97
N PRO A 7 -2.47 -10.32 4.29
CA PRO A 7 -1.39 -9.61 4.99
C PRO A 7 0.03 -9.93 4.52
N PHE A 8 0.27 -11.15 4.03
CA PHE A 8 1.60 -11.55 3.55
C PHE A 8 1.97 -10.79 2.26
N GLU A 9 1.03 -10.71 1.32
CA GLU A 9 1.18 -9.92 0.10
C GLU A 9 1.38 -8.44 0.40
N TYR A 10 0.63 -7.88 1.37
CA TYR A 10 0.80 -6.49 1.81
C TYR A 10 2.22 -6.22 2.30
N ARG A 11 2.71 -7.05 3.22
CA ARG A 11 4.06 -6.89 3.78
C ARG A 11 5.09 -6.93 2.65
N HIS A 12 5.03 -7.94 1.79
CA HIS A 12 5.95 -8.06 0.67
C HIS A 12 5.88 -6.84 -0.26
N TRP A 13 4.68 -6.39 -0.61
CA TRP A 13 4.47 -5.24 -1.48
C TRP A 13 5.04 -3.94 -0.88
N MET A 14 4.82 -3.68 0.41
CA MET A 14 5.38 -2.51 1.11
C MET A 14 6.91 -2.52 1.09
N MET A 15 7.53 -3.67 1.39
CA MET A 15 8.99 -3.81 1.42
C MET A 15 9.61 -3.50 0.05
N THR A 16 9.08 -4.12 -1.00
CA THR A 16 9.64 -4.00 -2.35
C THR A 16 9.29 -2.67 -3.01
N ASN A 17 8.06 -2.15 -2.84
CA ASN A 17 7.58 -1.02 -3.63
C ASN A 17 7.66 0.31 -2.89
N TYR A 18 7.37 0.33 -1.59
CA TYR A 18 7.34 1.57 -0.81
C TYR A 18 8.69 1.86 -0.17
N PHE A 19 9.26 0.89 0.53
CA PHE A 19 10.58 1.03 1.16
C PHE A 19 11.74 0.82 0.19
N MET A 20 11.47 0.22 -0.98
CA MET A 20 12.50 -0.15 -1.97
C MET A 20 13.63 -0.98 -1.36
N ILE A 21 13.31 -1.79 -0.33
CA ILE A 21 14.24 -2.72 0.30
C ILE A 21 14.24 -3.98 -0.55
N ASP A 22 15.04 -3.94 -1.61
CA ASP A 22 15.38 -5.12 -2.39
C ASP A 22 16.68 -5.76 -1.87
N ASN A 23 16.74 -7.09 -1.95
CA ASN A 23 17.77 -7.99 -1.38
C ASN A 23 19.25 -7.70 -1.74
N VAL A 24 19.55 -6.61 -2.45
CA VAL A 24 20.88 -6.36 -3.00
C VAL A 24 21.74 -5.46 -2.11
N ASP A 25 21.25 -4.37 -1.52
CA ASP A 25 22.09 -3.48 -0.67
C ASP A 25 21.29 -2.51 0.23
N GLY A 26 19.97 -2.67 0.32
CA GLY A 26 19.13 -1.73 1.08
C GLY A 26 19.18 -2.00 2.58
N THR A 27 20.06 -1.30 3.31
CA THR A 27 19.91 -1.20 4.76
C THR A 27 18.71 -0.31 5.05
N SER A 28 17.65 -0.89 5.61
CA SER A 28 16.55 -0.12 6.18
C SER A 28 17.13 0.87 7.20
N LEU A 29 16.71 2.14 7.13
CA LEU A 29 17.02 3.12 8.19
C LEU A 29 16.29 2.81 9.50
N LEU A 30 15.24 1.98 9.43
CA LEU A 30 14.47 1.48 10.55
C LEU A 30 15.02 0.11 10.98
N SER A 31 15.05 -0.12 12.29
CA SER A 31 15.19 -1.46 12.85
C SER A 31 14.00 -2.35 12.45
N ASP A 32 14.16 -3.67 12.58
CA ASP A 32 13.08 -4.62 12.28
C ASP A 32 11.82 -4.36 13.13
N GLU A 33 11.99 -3.94 14.39
CA GLU A 33 10.88 -3.62 15.30
C GLU A 33 10.13 -2.35 14.86
N GLU A 34 10.87 -1.27 14.56
CA GLU A 34 10.29 -0.02 14.04
C GLU A 34 9.56 -0.24 12.70
N LEU A 35 10.12 -1.10 11.86
CA LEU A 35 9.51 -1.47 10.58
C LEU A 35 8.21 -2.25 10.79
N ASP A 36 8.19 -3.19 11.73
CA ASP A 36 7.00 -3.97 12.06
C ASP A 36 5.87 -3.11 12.63
N GLU A 37 6.19 -2.18 13.54
CA GLU A 37 5.23 -1.19 14.05
C GLU A 37 4.67 -0.32 12.92
N TYR A 38 5.55 0.19 12.05
CA TYR A 38 5.13 1.05 10.94
C TYR A 38 4.25 0.31 9.92
N LEU A 39 4.59 -0.93 9.59
CA LEU A 39 3.77 -1.79 8.73
C LEU A 39 2.43 -2.13 9.39
N PHE A 40 2.41 -2.30 10.71
CA PHE A 40 1.18 -2.53 11.44
C PHE A 40 0.25 -1.32 11.37
N ASP A 41 0.77 -0.11 11.52
CA ASP A 41 -0.02 1.13 11.49
C ASP A 41 -0.53 1.49 10.09
N LEU A 42 0.27 1.21 9.06
CA LEU A 42 -0.11 1.48 7.67
C LEU A 42 -0.89 0.35 6.98
N ARG A 43 -1.24 -0.71 7.70
CA ARG A 43 -1.92 -1.84 7.08
C ARG A 43 -3.31 -1.42 6.53
N PRO A 44 -3.77 -2.05 5.44
CA PRO A 44 -5.14 -1.86 4.99
C PRO A 44 -6.13 -2.36 6.04
N LEU A 45 -7.32 -1.76 6.05
CA LEU A 45 -8.40 -2.10 6.97
C LEU A 45 -9.02 -3.46 6.68
N ASP A 46 -9.04 -3.85 5.40
CA ASP A 46 -9.60 -5.12 4.95
C ASP A 46 -8.92 -5.60 3.65
N TYR A 47 -9.09 -6.88 3.35
CA TYR A 47 -8.66 -7.52 2.12
C TYR A 47 -9.84 -8.21 1.42
N PRO A 48 -9.87 -8.27 0.08
CA PRO A 48 -8.89 -7.71 -0.84
C PRO A 48 -9.03 -6.20 -1.03
N CYS A 49 -7.93 -5.52 -1.32
CA CYS A 49 -7.91 -4.10 -1.68
C CYS A 49 -6.87 -3.80 -2.77
N LEU A 50 -7.04 -2.71 -3.51
CA LEU A 50 -6.02 -2.20 -4.42
C LEU A 50 -5.11 -1.22 -3.67
N ALA A 51 -3.80 -1.47 -3.69
CA ALA A 51 -2.80 -0.57 -3.13
C ALA A 51 -2.09 0.22 -4.24
N MET A 52 -1.80 1.49 -3.97
CA MET A 52 -0.98 2.33 -4.82
C MET A 52 -0.15 3.32 -4.01
N ILE A 53 1.00 3.70 -4.56
CA ILE A 53 1.81 4.80 -4.06
C ILE A 53 1.38 6.05 -4.83
N SER A 54 0.92 7.07 -4.11
CA SER A 54 0.53 8.37 -4.66
C SER A 54 1.46 9.45 -4.12
N THR A 55 1.54 10.58 -4.84
CA THR A 55 2.07 11.80 -4.24
C THR A 55 1.06 12.31 -3.21
N SER A 56 1.54 12.69 -2.03
CA SER A 56 0.67 13.22 -0.98
C SER A 56 0.15 14.59 -1.38
N ILE A 57 -1.16 14.76 -1.25
CA ILE A 57 -1.84 16.02 -1.56
C ILE A 57 -1.39 17.13 -0.61
N ASN A 58 -1.11 16.79 0.66
CA ASN A 58 -0.70 17.73 1.69
C ASN A 58 0.80 18.00 1.69
N GLN A 59 1.59 17.07 1.14
CA GLN A 59 3.05 17.15 1.10
C GLN A 59 3.52 16.69 -0.28
N PRO A 60 3.59 17.60 -1.28
CA PRO A 60 3.88 17.25 -2.68
C PRO A 60 5.21 16.53 -2.93
N MET A 61 6.13 16.54 -1.94
CA MET A 61 7.43 15.87 -1.99
C MET A 61 7.42 14.51 -1.26
N ALA A 62 6.31 14.14 -0.61
CA ALA A 62 6.16 12.88 0.10
C ALA A 62 5.26 11.93 -0.69
N ASN A 63 5.63 10.65 -0.68
CA ASN A 63 4.78 9.59 -1.20
C ASN A 63 3.90 9.05 -0.07
N GLU A 64 2.66 8.70 -0.38
CA GLU A 64 1.73 8.05 0.54
C GLU A 64 1.15 6.78 -0.07
N VAL A 65 0.82 5.82 0.78
CA VAL A 65 0.15 4.59 0.36
C VAL A 65 -1.35 4.80 0.46
N VAL A 66 -2.06 4.54 -0.65
CA VAL A 66 -3.51 4.64 -0.74
C VAL A 66 -4.09 3.25 -0.99
N PHE A 67 -5.12 2.90 -0.22
CA PHE A 67 -5.90 1.69 -0.40
C PHE A 67 -7.29 2.01 -0.94
N ILE A 68 -7.69 1.28 -1.99
CA ILE A 68 -9.01 1.38 -2.61
C ILE A 68 -9.74 0.07 -2.35
N TYR A 69 -10.91 0.17 -1.72
CA TYR A 69 -11.71 -0.98 -1.29
C TYR A 69 -12.87 -1.27 -2.25
N ARG A 70 -13.52 -2.41 -2.02
CA ARG A 70 -14.61 -2.94 -2.86
C ARG A 70 -15.72 -1.91 -3.08
N GLU A 71 -16.14 -1.21 -2.04
CA GLU A 71 -17.23 -0.23 -2.11
C GLU A 71 -16.89 0.90 -3.09
N GLN A 72 -15.66 1.39 -3.07
CA GLN A 72 -15.19 2.43 -3.96
C GLN A 72 -15.08 1.94 -5.41
N ILE A 73 -14.58 0.71 -5.61
CA ILE A 73 -14.52 0.08 -6.93
C ILE A 73 -15.92 -0.10 -7.50
N ALA A 74 -16.88 -0.58 -6.71
CA ALA A 74 -18.26 -0.77 -7.13
C ALA A 74 -18.91 0.56 -7.56
N GLN A 75 -18.72 1.63 -6.77
CA GLN A 75 -19.19 2.98 -7.12
C GLN A 75 -18.58 3.49 -8.43
N TRP A 76 -17.31 3.18 -8.70
CA TRP A 76 -16.66 3.55 -9.96
C TRP A 76 -17.18 2.74 -11.13
N ALA A 77 -17.35 1.43 -10.96
CA ALA A 77 -17.86 0.53 -11.98
C ALA A 77 -19.26 0.97 -12.46
N GLU A 78 -20.15 1.29 -11.51
CA GLU A 78 -21.48 1.84 -11.79
C GLU A 78 -21.39 3.15 -12.61
N LYS A 79 -20.56 4.10 -12.17
CA LYS A 79 -20.37 5.38 -12.88
C LYS A 79 -19.77 5.22 -14.28
N MET A 80 -19.00 4.16 -14.51
CA MET A 80 -18.34 3.87 -15.78
C MET A 80 -19.21 3.00 -16.71
N GLY A 81 -20.40 2.58 -16.26
CA GLY A 81 -21.28 1.71 -17.04
C GLY A 81 -20.78 0.27 -17.17
N VAL A 82 -19.97 -0.18 -16.21
CA VAL A 82 -19.47 -1.55 -16.12
C VAL A 82 -20.17 -2.21 -14.92
N ASN A 83 -21.23 -2.98 -15.16
CA ASN A 83 -21.97 -3.73 -14.14
C ASN A 83 -22.04 -5.22 -14.50
#